data_AF-A0A3P1T419-F1
#
_entry.id   AF-A0A3P1T419-F1
#
_cell.length_a   1.000
_cell.length_b   1.000
_cell.length_c   1.000
_cell.angle_alpha   90.00
_cell.angle_beta   90.00
_cell.angle_gamma   90.00
#
_symmetry.space_group_name_H-M   'P 1'
#
loop_
_entity.id
_entity.type
_entity.pdbx_description
1 polymer ?
#
loop_
_entity_poly.entity_id
_entity_poly.type
_entity_poly.pdbx_seq_one_letter_code
_entity_poly.pdbx_strand_id
1 'polypeptide(L)'
;MDNIWDFTAGVDEEFAWHQHALCAQTDPEAFFPEKGGSTREAKRVCSNCTVRAECLEYALANDERFGIWGGLSERERRKLKRQAI
;
A
#
# COMPACT_ATOMS: atom_id res chain seq x y z
N MET A 1 33.29 -14.03 14.99
CA MET A 1 33.31 -12.59 14.60
C MET A 1 32.18 -12.45 13.62
N ASP A 2 30.98 -12.58 14.14
CA ASP A 2 29.75 -12.63 13.37
C ASP A 2 29.28 -11.19 13.29
N ASN A 3 29.36 -10.61 12.09
CA ASN A 3 28.93 -9.24 11.85
C ASN A 3 27.41 -9.18 12.02
N ILE A 4 26.99 -8.91 13.25
CA ILE A 4 25.61 -8.62 13.67
C ILE A 4 24.99 -7.46 12.85
N TRP A 5 25.80 -6.71 12.09
CA TRP A 5 25.43 -5.59 11.23
C TRP A 5 24.93 -5.96 9.82
N ASP A 6 25.02 -7.23 9.41
CA ASP A 6 24.57 -7.67 8.07
C ASP A 6 23.06 -8.04 8.05
N PHE A 7 22.43 -8.19 9.22
CA PHE A 7 21.04 -8.65 9.33
C PHE A 7 20.00 -7.54 9.05
N THR A 8 20.37 -6.26 9.19
CA THR A 8 19.41 -5.14 8.98
C THR A 8 19.36 -4.65 7.54
N ALA A 9 20.44 -4.80 6.77
CA ALA A 9 20.52 -4.30 5.40
C ALA A 9 19.49 -4.97 4.46
N GLY A 10 19.18 -6.25 4.66
CA GLY A 10 18.20 -6.97 3.85
C GLY A 10 16.75 -6.57 4.09
N VAL A 11 16.43 -6.01 5.27
CA VAL A 11 15.05 -5.60 5.62
C VAL A 11 14.75 -4.20 5.09
N ASP A 12 15.76 -3.32 5.02
CA ASP A 12 15.60 -1.95 4.52
C ASP A 12 15.29 -1.92 3.00
N GLU A 13 15.79 -2.88 2.22
CA GLU A 13 15.52 -2.97 0.78
C GLU A 13 14.08 -3.38 0.44
N GLU A 14 13.48 -4.30 1.21
CA GLU A 14 12.13 -4.83 0.95
C GLU A 14 11.04 -3.73 1.07
N PHE A 15 11.30 -2.70 1.87
CA PHE A 15 10.38 -1.58 2.09
C PHE A 15 10.81 -0.27 1.44
N ALA A 16 11.88 -0.25 0.63
CA ALA A 16 12.40 0.97 0.01
C ALA A 16 11.33 1.75 -0.79
N TRP A 17 10.39 1.04 -1.42
CA TRP A 17 9.30 1.65 -2.19
C TRP A 17 8.36 2.52 -1.32
N HIS A 18 8.22 2.24 -0.02
CA HIS A 18 7.38 3.04 0.89
C HIS A 18 7.89 4.49 0.99
N GLN A 19 9.20 4.70 0.90
CA GLN A 19 9.81 6.03 0.96
C GLN A 19 9.41 6.92 -0.23
N HIS A 20 8.93 6.31 -1.32
CA HIS A 20 8.47 7.00 -2.52
C HIS A 20 6.95 7.09 -2.61
N ALA A 21 6.21 6.64 -1.58
CA ALA A 21 4.76 6.66 -1.59
C ALA A 21 4.21 8.09 -1.46
N LEU A 22 3.50 8.56 -2.49
CA LEU A 22 2.93 9.91 -2.52
C LEU A 22 1.91 10.16 -1.38
N CYS A 23 1.24 9.10 -0.89
CA CYS A 23 0.27 9.20 0.19
C CYS A 23 0.86 9.68 1.52
N ALA A 24 2.16 9.47 1.76
CA ALA A 24 2.84 9.96 2.96
C ALA A 24 2.90 11.49 3.05
N GLN A 25 2.61 12.20 1.94
CA GLN A 25 2.61 13.67 1.84
C GLN A 25 1.18 14.25 1.88
N THR A 26 0.19 13.44 2.22
CA THR A 26 -1.23 13.80 2.20
C THR A 26 -1.90 13.46 3.53
N ASP A 27 -3.15 13.86 3.70
CA ASP A 27 -3.91 13.51 4.91
C ASP A 27 -4.13 11.98 5.00
N PRO A 28 -3.63 11.30 6.05
CA PRO A 28 -3.80 9.88 6.22
C PRO A 28 -5.27 9.47 6.39
N GLU A 29 -6.16 10.33 6.90
CA GLU A 29 -7.58 10.00 7.06
C GLU A 29 -8.27 9.71 5.73
N ALA A 30 -7.83 10.36 4.65
CA ALA A 30 -8.34 10.09 3.30
C ALA A 30 -8.11 8.64 2.84
N PHE A 31 -7.05 7.99 3.35
CA PHE A 31 -6.67 6.61 3.01
C PHE A 31 -7.32 5.57 3.90
N PHE A 32 -7.87 5.97 5.06
CA PHE A 32 -8.58 5.10 5.99
C PHE A 32 -10.01 5.62 6.25
N PRO A 33 -10.86 5.72 5.20
CA PRO A 33 -12.19 6.28 5.35
C PRO A 33 -13.07 5.39 6.23
N GLU A 34 -13.91 6.03 7.06
CA GLU A 34 -14.96 5.35 7.80
C GLU A 34 -15.96 4.65 6.87
N LYS A 35 -16.82 3.79 7.43
CA LYS A 35 -17.84 3.07 6.67
C LYS A 35 -18.78 4.05 5.95
N GLY A 36 -18.74 4.04 4.62
CA GLY A 36 -19.54 4.95 3.78
C GLY A 36 -18.82 6.25 3.41
N GLY A 37 -17.62 6.49 3.94
CA GLY A 37 -16.75 7.60 3.58
C GLY A 37 -16.29 7.55 2.11
N SER A 38 -15.88 8.72 1.60
CA SER A 38 -15.40 8.85 0.23
C SER A 38 -14.03 8.23 0.05
N THR A 39 -13.85 7.47 -1.03
CA THR A 39 -12.53 6.94 -1.45
C THR A 39 -11.91 7.74 -2.59
N ARG A 40 -12.60 8.80 -3.05
CA ARG A 40 -12.26 9.50 -4.30
C ARG A 40 -10.92 10.23 -4.22
N GLU A 41 -10.64 10.85 -3.08
CA GLU A 41 -9.41 11.60 -2.87
C GLU A 41 -8.19 10.69 -2.81
N ALA A 42 -8.18 9.70 -1.93
CA ALA A 42 -7.09 8.72 -1.86
C ALA A 42 -6.83 8.04 -3.21
N LYS A 43 -7.88 7.68 -3.95
CA LYS A 43 -7.72 7.10 -5.30
C LYS A 43 -7.05 8.05 -6.30
N ARG A 44 -7.37 9.35 -6.24
CA ARG A 44 -6.74 10.38 -7.07
C ARG A 44 -5.27 10.57 -6.71
N VAL A 45 -4.93 10.51 -5.43
CA VAL A 45 -3.53 10.55 -5.00
C VAL A 45 -2.81 9.31 -5.52
N CYS A 46 -3.38 8.11 -5.32
CA CYS A 46 -2.80 6.87 -5.81
C CYS A 46 -2.57 6.84 -7.33
N SER A 47 -3.44 7.47 -8.15
CA SER A 47 -3.25 7.46 -9.61
C SER A 47 -2.01 8.21 -10.08
N ASN A 48 -1.46 9.11 -9.25
CA ASN A 48 -0.23 9.85 -9.53
C ASN A 48 0.98 9.26 -8.78
N CYS A 49 0.80 8.18 -8.02
CA CYS A 49 1.86 7.57 -7.22
C CYS A 49 2.68 6.60 -8.09
N THR A 50 4.00 6.76 -8.10
CA THR A 50 4.92 5.92 -8.89
C THR A 50 4.99 4.49 -8.38
N VAL A 51 4.90 4.29 -7.06
CA VAL A 51 4.98 2.97 -6.39
C VAL A 51 3.63 2.27 -6.23
N ARG A 52 2.66 2.62 -7.09
CA ARG A 52 1.28 2.11 -6.98
C ARG A 52 1.20 0.60 -7.15
N ALA A 53 2.03 0.02 -8.02
CA ALA A 53 2.01 -1.40 -8.33
C ALA A 53 2.54 -2.24 -7.16
N GLU A 54 3.70 -1.86 -6.63
CA GLU A 54 4.36 -2.44 -5.47
C GLU A 54 3.46 -2.35 -4.24
N CYS A 55 2.82 -1.18 -4.03
CA CYS A 55 1.85 -0.98 -2.96
C CYS A 55 0.64 -1.93 -3.07
N LEU A 56 0.13 -2.16 -4.29
CA LEU A 56 -0.98 -3.09 -4.49
C LEU A 56 -0.54 -4.53 -4.23
N GLU A 57 0.60 -4.93 -4.77
CA GLU A 57 1.16 -6.26 -4.60
C GLU A 57 1.38 -6.59 -3.12
N TYR A 58 2.01 -5.68 -2.39
CA TYR A 58 2.17 -5.79 -0.94
C TYR A 58 0.84 -6.00 -0.21
N ALA A 59 -0.17 -5.17 -0.52
CA ALA A 59 -1.48 -5.28 0.12
C ALA A 59 -2.21 -6.60 -0.21
N LEU A 60 -1.98 -7.15 -1.40
CA LEU A 60 -2.54 -8.45 -1.79
C LEU A 60 -1.81 -9.59 -1.07
N ALA A 61 -0.48 -9.57 -1.03
CA ALA A 61 0.35 -10.59 -0.40
C ALA A 61 0.12 -10.67 1.12
N ASN A 62 -0.03 -9.52 1.79
CA ASN A 62 -0.19 -9.42 3.24
C ASN A 62 -1.65 -9.43 3.72
N ASP A 63 -2.60 -9.60 2.79
CA ASP A 63 -4.05 -9.53 3.05
C ASP A 63 -4.46 -8.26 3.81
N GLU A 64 -3.92 -7.11 3.42
CA GLU A 64 -4.23 -5.84 4.08
C GLU A 64 -5.74 -5.58 4.05
N ARG A 65 -6.34 -5.42 5.23
CA ARG A 65 -7.80 -5.45 5.41
C ARG A 65 -8.45 -4.09 5.41
N PHE A 66 -7.67 -3.04 5.66
CA PHE A 66 -8.20 -1.69 5.82
C PHE A 66 -7.58 -0.74 4.81
N GLY A 67 -8.24 0.39 4.63
CA GLY A 67 -7.76 1.50 3.82
C GLY A 67 -7.62 1.25 2.31
N ILE A 68 -7.09 2.28 1.66
CA ILE A 68 -6.83 2.33 0.22
C ILE A 68 -5.36 1.99 -0.05
N TRP A 69 -5.13 0.93 -0.81
CA TRP A 69 -3.80 0.46 -1.21
C TRP A 69 -3.74 0.31 -2.72
N GLY A 70 -2.67 0.82 -3.35
CA GLY A 70 -2.52 0.75 -4.81
C GLY A 70 -3.67 1.39 -5.61
N GLY A 71 -4.41 2.32 -4.99
CA GLY A 71 -5.62 2.92 -5.56
C GLY A 71 -6.88 2.06 -5.49
N LEU A 72 -6.89 1.00 -4.69
CA LEU A 72 -8.02 0.09 -4.51
C LEU A 72 -8.45 0.03 -3.04
N SER A 73 -9.76 0.03 -2.82
CA SER A 73 -10.37 -0.30 -1.53
C SER A 73 -10.26 -1.80 -1.22
N GLU A 74 -10.42 -2.18 0.04
CA GLU A 74 -10.51 -3.59 0.47
C GLU A 74 -11.48 -4.40 -0.39
N ARG A 75 -12.69 -3.86 -0.63
CA ARG A 75 -13.72 -4.53 -1.45
C ARG A 75 -13.25 -4.78 -2.89
N GLU A 76 -12.53 -3.83 -3.47
CA GLU A 76 -11.98 -3.95 -4.82
C GLU A 76 -10.81 -4.93 -4.87
N ARG A 77 -9.90 -4.89 -3.89
CA ARG A 77 -8.81 -5.87 -3.76
C ARG A 77 -9.35 -7.29 -3.62
N ARG A 78 -10.38 -7.49 -2.80
CA ARG A 78 -11.09 -8.78 -2.68
C ARG A 78 -11.71 -9.23 -4.00
N LYS A 79 -12.30 -8.33 -4.78
CA LYS A 79 -12.83 -8.65 -6.11
C LYS A 79 -11.71 -9.06 -7.06
N LEU A 80 -10.59 -8.34 -7.04
CA LEU A 80 -9.41 -8.64 -7.85
C LEU A 80 -8.83 -10.03 -7.51
N LYS A 81 -8.61 -10.34 -6.22
CA LYS A 81 -8.14 -11.67 -5.79
C LYS A 81 -9.05 -12.80 -6.30
N ARG A 82 -10.38 -12.61 -6.26
CA ARG A 82 -11.34 -13.63 -6.75
C ARG A 82 -11.35 -13.79 -8.27
N GLN A 83 -10.90 -12.80 -9.03
CA GLN A 83 -10.86 -12.86 -10.50
C GLN A 83 -9.56 -13.47 -11.04
N ALA A 84 -8.52 -13.53 -10.20
CA ALA A 84 -7.23 -14.12 -10.55
C ALA A 84 -7.18 -15.64 -10.30
N ILE A 85 -8.26 -16.23 -9.78
CA ILE A 85 -8.48 -17.66 -9.56
C ILE A 85 -9.44 -18.16 -10.64
#